data_AF-A0A914Q8U5-F1
#
_entry.id   AF-A0A914Q8U5-F1
#
_cell.length_a   1.000
_cell.length_b   1.000
_cell.length_c   1.000
_cell.angle_alpha   90.00
_cell.angle_beta   90.00
_cell.angle_gamma   90.00
#
_symmetry.space_group_name_H-M   'P 1'
#
loop_
_entity.id
_entity.type
_entity.pdbx_description
1 polymer ?
#
loop_
_entity_poly.entity_id
_entity_poly.type
_entity_poly.pdbx_seq_one_letter_code
_entity_poly.pdbx_strand_id
1 'polypeptide(L)'
;MALVEEQVSTKTSVYNLVYTSVGKFIFSQFEDDSCRSVLRTVAAQFQPAHIIYPKGLISSSTQAVFNTASSQNISSHGITTFGIPIPTTKSQATYIWIG
;
A
#
# COMPACT_ATOMS: atom_id res chain seq x y z
N MET A 1 -2.04 -6.13 7.03
CA MET A 1 -2.21 -5.76 5.61
C MET A 1 -0.99 -4.97 5.18
N ALA A 2 -0.33 -5.35 4.09
CA ALA A 2 0.77 -4.60 3.50
C ALA A 2 0.32 -3.98 2.18
N LEU A 3 0.71 -2.73 1.93
CA LEU A 3 0.28 -2.00 0.75
C LEU A 3 1.40 -1.11 0.20
N VAL A 4 1.53 -1.09 -1.12
CA VAL A 4 2.40 -0.17 -1.87
C VAL A 4 1.54 0.63 -2.84
N GLU A 5 1.72 1.94 -2.85
CA GLU A 5 1.06 2.86 -3.77
C GLU A 5 2.02 3.27 -4.89
N GLU A 6 1.54 3.25 -6.13
CA GLU A 6 2.19 3.83 -7.29
C GLU A 6 1.27 4.90 -7.90
N GLN A 7 1.70 6.15 -7.86
CA GLN A 7 0.97 7.27 -8.46
C GLN A 7 1.23 7.29 -9.97
N VAL A 8 0.24 6.86 -10.76
CA VAL A 8 0.32 6.85 -12.23
C VAL A 8 -0.02 8.22 -12.81
N SER A 9 -0.97 8.93 -12.21
CA SER A 9 -1.36 10.29 -12.59
C SER A 9 -1.82 11.08 -11.36
N THR A 10 -2.10 12.38 -11.51
CA THR A 10 -2.63 13.20 -10.40
C THR A 10 -3.98 12.72 -9.88
N LYS A 11 -4.70 11.88 -10.64
CA LYS A 11 -6.04 11.39 -10.30
C LYS A 11 -6.11 9.87 -10.18
N THR A 12 -5.02 9.17 -10.45
CA THR A 12 -5.03 7.72 -10.59
C THR A 12 -3.85 7.13 -9.86
N SER A 13 -4.10 6.10 -9.07
CA SER A 13 -3.01 5.37 -8.44
C SER A 13 -3.27 3.87 -8.47
N VAL A 14 -2.19 3.11 -8.58
CA VAL A 14 -2.23 1.66 -8.55
C VAL A 14 -1.77 1.22 -7.17
N TYR A 15 -2.49 0.27 -6.59
CA TYR A 15 -2.18 -0.32 -5.30
C TYR A 15 -1.80 -1.77 -5.47
N ASN A 16 -0.70 -2.16 -4.84
CA ASN A 16 -0.31 -3.55 -4.66
C ASN A 16 -0.57 -3.93 -3.21
N LEU A 17 -1.47 -4.88 -3.01
CA LEU A 17 -1.97 -5.28 -1.70
C LEU A 17 -1.55 -6.72 -1.39
N VAL A 18 -1.05 -6.91 -0.18
CA VAL A 18 -0.93 -8.23 0.45
C VAL A 18 -1.74 -8.25 1.73
N TYR A 19 -2.73 -9.12 1.77
CA TYR A 19 -3.53 -9.36 2.96
C TYR A 19 -3.37 -10.82 3.42
N THR A 20 -3.29 -11.01 4.73
CA THR A 20 -3.09 -12.32 5.34
C THR A 20 -4.26 -12.61 6.26
N SER A 21 -4.94 -13.72 6.02
CA SER A 21 -5.87 -14.32 6.99
C SER A 21 -5.35 -15.69 7.41
N VAL A 22 -6.00 -16.31 8.39
CA VAL A 22 -5.65 -17.66 8.83
C VAL A 22 -5.66 -18.61 7.63
N GLY A 23 -4.51 -19.22 7.33
CA GLY A 23 -4.34 -20.18 6.24
C GLY A 23 -4.40 -19.62 4.83
N LYS A 24 -4.44 -18.28 4.63
CA LYS A 24 -4.54 -17.69 3.28
C LYS A 24 -3.77 -16.38 3.14
N PHE A 25 -3.00 -16.30 2.06
CA PHE A 25 -2.40 -15.06 1.58
C PHE A 25 -3.19 -14.60 0.35
N ILE A 26 -3.64 -13.35 0.38
CA ILE A 26 -4.35 -12.70 -0.72
C ILE A 26 -3.40 -11.65 -1.29
N PHE A 27 -3.08 -11.81 -2.57
CA PHE A 27 -2.33 -10.83 -3.35
C PHE A 27 -3.30 -10.19 -4.34
N SER A 28 -3.33 -8.87 -4.40
CA SER A 28 -4.10 -8.16 -5.40
C SER A 28 -3.39 -6.91 -5.88
N GLN A 29 -3.65 -6.55 -7.12
CA GLN A 29 -3.29 -5.26 -7.69
C GLN A 29 -4.57 -4.63 -8.24
N PHE A 30 -4.77 -3.34 -7.97
CA PHE A 30 -5.92 -2.60 -8.49
C PHE A 30 -5.56 -1.15 -8.75
N GLU A 31 -6.16 -0.59 -9.80
CA GLU A 31 -6.16 0.83 -10.06
C GLU A 31 -7.30 1.50 -9.28
N ASP A 32 -7.07 2.72 -8.81
CA ASP A 32 -8.02 3.48 -8.04
C ASP A 32 -8.04 4.94 -8.47
N ASP A 33 -9.20 5.55 -8.29
CA ASP A 33 -9.48 6.94 -8.64
C ASP A 33 -8.90 7.92 -7.60
N SER A 34 -9.11 9.22 -7.84
CA SER A 34 -8.66 10.29 -6.93
C SER A 34 -9.36 10.24 -5.58
N CYS A 35 -10.54 9.63 -5.54
CA CYS A 35 -11.32 9.46 -4.36
C CYS A 35 -10.91 8.20 -3.58
N ARG A 36 -10.07 7.30 -4.08
CA ARG A 36 -9.69 6.06 -3.38
C ARG A 36 -10.89 5.15 -3.07
N SER A 37 -11.83 5.06 -4.00
CA SER A 37 -13.09 4.34 -3.81
C SER A 37 -12.87 2.84 -3.63
N VAL A 38 -11.94 2.25 -4.40
CA VAL A 38 -11.61 0.82 -4.32
C VAL A 38 -10.87 0.54 -3.02
N LEU A 39 -9.88 1.35 -2.67
CA LEU A 39 -9.11 1.19 -1.43
C LEU A 39 -9.99 1.28 -0.19
N ARG A 40 -10.94 2.23 -0.15
CA ARG A 40 -11.93 2.31 0.94
C ARG A 40 -12.76 1.03 1.06
N THR A 41 -13.21 0.51 -0.07
CA THR A 41 -14.01 -0.72 -0.12
C THR A 41 -13.20 -1.91 0.41
N VAL A 42 -11.96 -2.05 -0.03
CA VAL A 42 -11.01 -3.08 0.44
C VAL A 42 -10.78 -2.95 1.96
N ALA A 43 -10.53 -1.74 2.45
CA ALA A 43 -10.32 -1.50 3.88
C ALA A 43 -11.56 -1.86 4.71
N ALA A 44 -12.77 -1.51 4.23
CA ALA A 44 -14.03 -1.84 4.90
C ALA A 44 -14.35 -3.34 4.87
N GLN A 45 -13.97 -4.04 3.80
CA GLN A 45 -14.22 -5.48 3.66
C GLN A 45 -13.26 -6.32 4.52
N PHE A 46 -11.96 -6.02 4.50
CA PHE A 46 -10.96 -6.80 5.21
C PHE A 46 -10.73 -6.35 6.65
N GLN A 47 -11.12 -5.12 7.01
CA GLN A 47 -10.97 -4.52 8.35
C GLN A 47 -9.61 -4.84 8.99
N PRO A 48 -8.50 -4.47 8.33
CA PRO A 48 -7.18 -4.85 8.79
C PRO A 48 -6.86 -4.22 10.15
N ALA A 49 -6.50 -5.04 11.13
CA ALA A 49 -6.04 -4.57 12.44
C ALA A 49 -4.74 -3.73 12.35
N HIS A 50 -3.89 -4.02 11.36
CA HIS A 50 -2.67 -3.27 11.09
C HIS A 50 -2.46 -3.11 9.57
N ILE A 51 -2.08 -1.90 9.17
CA ILE A 51 -1.72 -1.55 7.80
C ILE A 51 -0.25 -1.13 7.79
N ILE A 52 0.54 -1.72 6.91
CA ILE A 52 1.97 -1.47 6.76
C ILE A 52 2.25 -0.99 5.34
N TYR A 53 3.06 0.06 5.23
CA TYR A 53 3.42 0.68 3.96
C TYR A 53 4.78 1.37 4.06
N PRO A 54 5.48 1.58 2.93
CA PRO A 54 6.76 2.26 2.94
C PRO A 54 6.60 3.73 3.36
N LYS A 55 7.44 4.18 4.29
CA LYS A 55 7.41 5.56 4.79
C LYS A 55 7.74 6.54 3.67
N GLY A 56 6.88 7.56 3.49
CA GLY A 56 7.09 8.62 2.51
C GLY A 56 6.70 8.27 1.06
N LEU A 57 6.23 7.04 0.80
CA LEU A 57 5.78 6.62 -0.53
C LEU A 57 4.26 6.51 -0.66
N ILE A 58 3.52 7.01 0.34
CA ILE A 58 2.06 7.04 0.32
C ILE A 58 1.59 8.48 0.22
N SER A 59 0.59 8.70 -0.64
CA SER A 59 0.04 10.03 -0.86
C SER A 59 -0.81 10.48 0.33
N SER A 60 -0.94 11.80 0.50
CA SER A 60 -1.75 12.37 1.58
C SER A 60 -3.21 11.94 1.55
N SER A 61 -3.76 11.70 0.35
CA SER A 61 -5.13 11.20 0.17
C SER A 61 -5.28 9.76 0.65
N THR A 62 -4.33 8.89 0.31
CA THR A 62 -4.28 7.51 0.83
C THR A 62 -4.09 7.50 2.35
N GLN A 63 -3.22 8.35 2.88
CA GLN A 63 -3.02 8.49 4.32
C GLN A 63 -4.32 8.88 5.04
N ALA A 64 -5.11 9.79 4.45
CA ALA A 64 -6.41 10.17 4.99
C ALA A 64 -7.40 8.99 5.02
N VAL A 65 -7.37 8.10 4.02
CA VAL A 65 -8.18 6.86 4.02
C VAL A 65 -7.78 5.96 5.17
N PHE A 66 -6.48 5.79 5.43
CA PHE A 66 -6.05 4.97 6.57
C PHE A 66 -6.45 5.59 7.91
N ASN A 67 -6.24 6.90 8.09
CA ASN A 67 -6.64 7.60 9.31
C ASN A 67 -8.15 7.53 9.58
N THR A 68 -8.98 7.48 8.52
CA THR A 68 -10.45 7.37 8.65
C THR A 68 -10.94 5.94 8.79
N ALA A 69 -10.25 4.97 8.20
CA ALA A 69 -10.54 3.55 8.38
C ALA A 69 -10.10 3.02 9.77
N SER A 70 -9.18 3.71 10.44
CA SER A 70 -8.62 3.30 11.73
C SER A 70 -9.21 4.07 12.92
N SER A 71 -10.11 3.43 13.67
CA SER A 71 -10.22 3.67 15.13
C SER A 71 -9.19 2.83 15.91
N GLN A 72 -8.26 2.12 15.23
CA GLN A 72 -7.30 1.20 15.83
C GLN A 72 -5.88 1.40 15.28
N ASN A 73 -4.93 1.62 16.21
CA ASN A 73 -3.46 1.56 16.11
C ASN A 73 -2.83 1.50 14.70
N ILE A 74 -2.76 2.65 14.03
CA ILE A 74 -1.84 2.84 12.89
C ILE A 74 -0.42 2.85 13.44
N SER A 75 0.41 1.92 12.99
CA SER A 75 1.83 1.95 13.25
C SER A 75 2.56 2.05 11.93
N SER A 76 3.23 3.18 11.71
CA SER A 76 4.16 3.38 10.60
C SER A 76 5.44 2.60 10.89
N HIS A 77 5.34 1.27 10.94
CA HIS A 77 6.52 0.43 10.97
C HIS A 77 7.19 0.56 9.61
N GLY A 78 8.36 1.19 9.58
CA GLY A 78 9.20 1.30 8.40
C GLY A 78 9.67 -0.09 7.99
N ILE A 79 8.87 -0.80 7.19
CA ILE A 79 9.36 -1.93 6.43
C ILE A 79 10.19 -1.34 5.30
N THR A 80 11.50 -1.32 5.51
CA THR A 80 12.48 -1.41 4.43
C THR A 80 12.24 -2.76 3.77
N THR A 81 11.97 -2.82 2.46
CA THR A 81 11.57 -4.03 1.71
C THR A 81 12.80 -4.69 1.06
N PHE A 82 12.90 -6.03 1.14
CA PHE A 82 13.99 -6.85 0.55
C PHE A 82 13.72 -6.87 -0.94
N GLY A 83 14.77 -6.56 -1.70
CA GLY A 83 14.74 -6.34 -3.14
C GLY A 83 13.87 -7.32 -3.94
N ILE A 84 12.79 -6.77 -4.48
CA ILE A 84 12.23 -7.20 -5.77
C ILE A 84 12.53 -6.05 -6.73
N PRO A 85 13.26 -6.27 -7.84
CA PRO A 85 13.53 -5.21 -8.80
C PRO A 85 12.21 -4.68 -9.36
N ILE A 86 11.91 -3.42 -9.12
CA ILE A 86 10.83 -2.70 -9.79
C ILE A 86 11.43 -2.19 -11.11
N PRO A 87 11.00 -2.70 -12.28
CA PRO A 87 11.43 -2.13 -13.54
C PRO A 87 10.82 -0.74 -13.67
N THR A 88 11.61 0.30 -13.38
CA THR A 88 11.25 1.68 -13.69
C THR A 88 11.74 2.02 -15.11
N THR A 89 10.92 2.75 -15.86
CA THR A 89 11.19 3.19 -17.25
C THR A 89 12.33 4.20 -17.39
N LYS A 90 13.09 4.48 -16.33
CA LYS A 90 14.31 5.28 -16.37
C LYS A 90 15.44 4.47 -15.78
N SER A 91 16.56 4.45 -16.51
CA SER A 91 17.79 3.70 -16.29
C SER A 91 18.47 3.92 -14.92
N GLN A 92 17.83 3.56 -13.81
CA GLN A 92 18.45 3.38 -12.49
C GLN A 92 17.67 2.34 -11.69
N ALA A 93 18.19 1.10 -11.65
CA ALA A 93 17.70 0.08 -10.74
C ALA A 93 18.13 0.43 -9.31
N THR A 94 17.17 0.80 -8.46
CA THR A 94 17.43 1.03 -7.03
C THR A 94 17.26 -0.28 -6.28
N TYR A 95 18.34 -0.73 -5.62
CA TYR A 95 18.34 -1.92 -4.76
C TYR A 95 18.26 -1.49 -3.30
N ILE A 96 17.48 -2.20 -2.49
CA ILE A 96 17.38 -1.96 -1.05
C ILE A 96 17.66 -3.28 -0.31
N TRP A 97 18.62 -3.22 0.62
CA TRP A 97 19.03 -4.30 1.53
C TRP A 97 18.05 -4.42 2.69
N ILE A 98 17.87 -5.63 3.24
CA ILE A 98 17.40 -5.76 4.61
C ILE A 98 18.29 -6.74 5.39
N GLY A 99 18.21 -6.65 6.71
CA GLY A 99 18.75 -7.59 7.69
C GLY A 99 17.72 -7.75 8.79
#